data_AF-A0A8S2R103-F1
#
_entry.id   AF-A0A8S2R103-F1
#
_cell.length_a   1.000
_cell.length_b   1.000
_cell.length_c   1.000
_cell.angle_alpha   90.00
_cell.angle_beta   90.00
_cell.angle_gamma   90.00
#
_symmetry.space_group_name_H-M   'P 1'
#
loop_
_entity.id
_entity.type
_entity.pdbx_description
1 polymer ?
#
loop_
_entity_poly.entity_id
_entity_poly.type
_entity_poly.pdbx_seq_one_letter_code
_entity_poly.pdbx_strand_id
1 'polypeptide(L)'
;MPLFHFGNCLALACGPILLTYKYSGLFLPLWVGARGIEFDWKYIQMSLDSNVALVHHLSVAMLIWLRTRNDLSKSYIPLINVLLILCCYRPLILEVLVHAFGLGTWIHLLSRFLFTILVGLPTLQLYLSLPNNN
;
A
#
# COMPACT_ATOMS: atom_id res chain seq x y z
N MET A 1 0.00 -9.20 -26.58
CA MET A 1 0.21 -7.78 -26.23
C MET A 1 -0.13 -7.35 -24.78
N PRO A 2 -0.84 -8.12 -23.91
CA PRO A 2 -1.12 -7.65 -22.54
C PRO A 2 0.07 -7.78 -21.57
N LEU A 3 0.97 -8.74 -21.81
CA LEU A 3 2.13 -9.03 -20.95
C LEU A 3 3.18 -7.92 -20.92
N PHE A 4 3.40 -7.24 -22.05
CA PHE A 4 4.35 -6.10 -22.12
C PHE A 4 3.80 -4.85 -21.42
N HIS A 5 2.50 -4.58 -21.56
CA HIS A 5 1.86 -3.46 -20.89
C HIS A 5 1.70 -3.71 -19.39
N PHE A 6 1.44 -4.97 -19.01
CA PHE A 6 1.49 -5.45 -17.63
C PHE A 6 2.90 -5.30 -17.04
N GLY A 7 3.93 -5.72 -17.78
CA GLY A 7 5.33 -5.54 -17.40
C GLY A 7 5.72 -4.08 -17.20
N ASN A 8 5.26 -3.17 -18.05
CA ASN A 8 5.51 -1.73 -17.89
C ASN A 8 4.75 -1.11 -16.72
N CYS A 9 3.49 -1.50 -16.48
CA CYS A 9 2.73 -1.04 -15.30
C CYS A 9 3.33 -1.59 -14.00
N LEU A 10 3.73 -2.86 -14.02
CA LEU A 10 4.46 -3.47 -12.94
C LEU A 10 5.81 -2.77 -12.74
N ALA A 11 6.53 -2.37 -13.80
CA ALA A 11 7.78 -1.62 -13.66
C ALA A 11 7.57 -0.19 -13.13
N LEU A 12 6.52 0.51 -13.55
CA LEU A 12 6.17 1.85 -13.07
C LEU A 12 5.67 1.85 -11.61
N ALA A 13 4.95 0.80 -11.19
CA ALA A 13 4.53 0.63 -9.80
C ALA A 13 5.66 0.05 -8.93
N CYS A 14 6.34 -0.98 -9.42
CA CYS A 14 7.36 -1.74 -8.69
C CYS A 14 8.73 -1.03 -8.68
N GLY A 15 9.03 -0.15 -9.63
CA GLY A 15 10.26 0.65 -9.66
C GLY A 15 10.46 1.49 -8.39
N PRO A 16 9.51 2.37 -8.03
CA PRO A 16 9.57 3.08 -6.77
C PRO A 16 9.43 2.15 -5.56
N ILE A 17 8.71 1.03 -5.64
CA ILE A 17 8.58 0.05 -4.53
C ILE A 17 9.89 -0.70 -4.26
N LEU A 18 10.60 -1.16 -5.29
CA LEU A 18 11.89 -1.85 -5.18
C LEU A 18 12.99 -0.88 -4.74
N LEU A 19 12.96 0.36 -5.22
CA LEU A 19 13.84 1.40 -4.68
C LEU A 19 13.50 1.64 -3.20
N THR A 20 12.24 1.86 -2.84
CA THR A 20 11.90 2.11 -1.44
C THR A 20 12.24 0.90 -0.57
N TYR A 21 11.99 -0.35 -0.99
CA TYR A 21 12.28 -1.57 -0.23
C TYR A 21 13.78 -1.89 -0.13
N LYS A 22 14.54 -1.73 -1.23
CA LYS A 22 15.99 -1.92 -1.28
C LYS A 22 16.75 -0.85 -0.49
N TYR A 23 16.19 0.37 -0.41
CA TYR A 23 16.75 1.49 0.36
C TYR A 23 16.16 1.63 1.78
N SER A 24 15.03 0.99 2.10
CA SER A 24 14.40 1.02 3.44
C SER A 24 15.19 0.26 4.51
N GLY A 25 16.26 -0.46 4.13
CA GLY A 25 17.22 -1.00 5.08
C GLY A 25 16.63 -1.99 6.10
N LEU A 26 15.43 -2.51 5.89
CA LEU A 26 14.66 -3.30 6.88
C LEU A 26 15.38 -4.59 7.32
N PHE A 27 16.26 -5.11 6.46
CA PHE A 27 17.07 -6.29 6.72
C PHE A 27 18.11 -6.06 7.84
N LEU A 28 18.68 -4.86 7.92
CA LEU A 28 19.70 -4.51 8.93
C LEU A 28 19.15 -4.49 10.37
N PRO A 29 18.06 -3.80 10.69
CA PRO A 29 17.50 -3.80 12.05
C PRO A 29 16.89 -5.15 12.43
N LEU A 30 16.36 -5.94 11.48
CA LEU A 30 15.85 -7.30 11.76
C LEU A 30 16.99 -8.30 12.02
N TRP A 31 18.07 -8.22 11.23
CA TRP A 31 19.27 -9.06 11.40
C TRP A 31 20.03 -8.73 12.68
N VAL A 32 20.22 -7.44 12.98
CA VAL A 32 20.88 -6.98 14.21
C VAL A 32 19.98 -7.23 15.43
N GLY A 33 18.65 -7.11 15.29
CA GLY A 33 17.69 -7.45 16.34
C GLY A 33 17.62 -8.95 16.65
N ALA A 34 17.76 -9.83 15.66
CA ALA A 34 17.76 -11.28 15.87
C ALA A 34 19.06 -11.81 16.52
N ARG A 35 20.15 -11.01 16.56
CA ARG A 35 21.48 -11.44 17.01
C ARG A 35 21.79 -11.22 18.50
N GLY A 36 20.87 -10.67 19.31
CA GLY A 36 21.05 -10.66 20.77
C GLY A 36 20.45 -9.47 21.50
N ILE A 37 19.14 -9.26 21.38
CA ILE A 37 18.43 -8.29 22.21
C ILE A 37 17.22 -8.93 22.89
N GLU A 38 16.92 -8.39 24.06
CA GLU A 38 15.71 -8.62 24.84
C GLU A 38 14.47 -8.23 24.00
N PHE A 39 13.33 -8.89 24.23
CA PHE A 39 12.13 -8.67 23.44
C PHE A 39 11.59 -7.24 23.62
N ASP A 40 11.83 -6.39 22.62
CA ASP A 40 11.41 -4.99 22.61
C ASP A 40 10.19 -4.74 21.71
N TRP A 41 9.24 -3.96 22.23
CA TRP A 41 7.98 -3.60 21.56
C TRP A 41 8.19 -2.81 20.25
N LYS A 42 9.33 -2.15 20.12
CA LYS A 42 9.75 -1.41 18.90
C LYS A 42 9.84 -2.31 17.67
N TYR A 43 10.36 -3.53 17.81
CA TYR A 43 10.53 -4.44 16.67
C TYR A 43 9.20 -5.03 16.20
N ILE A 44 8.27 -5.26 17.13
CA ILE A 44 6.89 -5.65 16.81
C ILE A 44 6.20 -4.52 16.07
N GLN A 45 6.37 -3.29 16.52
CA GLN A 45 5.79 -2.14 15.82
C GLN A 45 6.33 -2.03 14.38
N MET A 46 7.63 -2.28 14.20
CA MET A 46 8.29 -2.22 12.89
C MET A 46 7.86 -3.36 11.95
N SER A 47 7.65 -4.57 12.48
CA SER A 47 7.14 -5.70 11.68
C SER A 47 5.67 -5.50 11.28
N LEU A 48 4.84 -4.96 12.17
CA LEU A 48 3.46 -4.59 11.87
C LEU A 48 3.39 -3.50 10.79
N ASP A 49 4.18 -2.43 10.92
CA ASP A 49 4.21 -1.35 9.93
C ASP A 49 4.60 -1.86 8.52
N SER A 50 5.55 -2.79 8.46
CA SER A 50 6.00 -3.41 7.22
C SER A 50 4.91 -4.26 6.56
N ASN A 51 4.16 -5.04 7.35
CA ASN A 51 3.02 -5.82 6.85
C ASN A 51 1.91 -4.91 6.31
N VAL A 52 1.60 -3.82 7.01
CA VAL A 52 0.59 -2.85 6.55
C VAL A 52 1.02 -2.15 5.26
N ALA A 53 2.31 -1.81 5.13
CA ALA A 53 2.86 -1.25 3.90
C ALA A 53 2.75 -2.24 2.73
N LEU A 54 3.05 -3.52 2.95
CA LEU A 54 2.94 -4.56 1.93
C LEU A 54 1.51 -4.66 1.38
N VAL A 55 0.51 -4.74 2.25
CA VAL A 55 -0.91 -4.82 1.83
C VAL A 55 -1.33 -3.57 1.07
N HIS A 56 -0.85 -2.39 1.48
CA HIS A 56 -1.13 -1.14 0.76
C HIS A 56 -0.54 -1.16 -0.66
N HIS A 57 0.73 -1.57 -0.80
CA HIS A 57 1.37 -1.67 -2.11
C HIS A 57 0.69 -2.69 -3.03
N LEU A 58 0.25 -3.83 -2.49
CA LEU A 58 -0.54 -4.80 -3.24
C LEU A 58 -1.86 -4.19 -3.73
N SER A 59 -2.55 -3.44 -2.88
CA SER A 59 -3.80 -2.75 -3.23
C SER A 59 -3.58 -1.72 -4.35
N VAL A 60 -2.49 -0.94 -4.29
CA VAL A 60 -2.13 0.03 -5.34
C VAL A 60 -1.79 -0.67 -6.66
N ALA A 61 -1.02 -1.76 -6.63
CA ALA A 61 -0.71 -2.55 -7.81
C ALA A 61 -1.99 -3.09 -8.48
N MET A 62 -2.95 -3.57 -7.68
CA MET A 62 -4.25 -4.02 -8.17
C MET A 62 -5.07 -2.89 -8.77
N LEU A 63 -5.10 -1.70 -8.17
CA LEU A 63 -5.81 -0.53 -8.72
C LEU A 63 -5.22 -0.09 -10.08
N ILE A 64 -3.89 -0.05 -10.20
CA ILE A 64 -3.21 0.28 -11.47
C ILE A 64 -3.52 -0.78 -12.54
N TRP A 65 -3.55 -2.05 -12.14
CA TRP A 65 -3.93 -3.13 -13.03
C TRP A 65 -5.37 -3.01 -13.53
N LEU A 66 -6.33 -2.79 -12.60
CA LEU A 66 -7.73 -2.54 -12.94
C LEU A 66 -7.87 -1.32 -13.88
N ARG A 67 -7.07 -0.27 -13.66
CA ARG A 67 -7.10 0.95 -14.48
C ARG A 67 -6.61 0.70 -15.92
N THR A 68 -5.64 -0.19 -16.09
CA THR A 68 -5.03 -0.52 -17.39
C THR A 68 -5.92 -1.47 -18.21
N ARG A 69 -6.87 -2.14 -17.56
CA ARG A 69 -7.78 -3.09 -18.21
C ARG A 69 -8.89 -2.36 -18.98
N ASN A 70 -9.11 -2.78 -20.23
CA ASN A 70 -10.10 -2.16 -21.12
C ASN A 70 -11.53 -2.77 -21.04
N ASP A 71 -11.68 -3.94 -20.40
CA ASP A 71 -12.99 -4.63 -20.29
C ASP A 71 -13.89 -4.11 -19.16
N LEU A 72 -13.41 -3.16 -18.35
CA LEU A 72 -14.19 -2.63 -17.22
C LEU A 72 -15.22 -1.62 -17.71
N SER A 73 -16.43 -1.67 -17.15
CA SER A 73 -17.45 -0.66 -17.46
C SER A 73 -16.93 0.74 -17.07
N LYS A 74 -17.20 1.72 -17.94
CA LYS A 74 -16.69 3.09 -17.79
C LYS A 74 -17.16 3.78 -16.50
N SER A 75 -18.17 3.22 -15.83
CA SER A 75 -18.73 3.70 -14.56
C SER A 75 -17.75 3.57 -13.37
N TYR A 76 -16.91 2.53 -13.35
CA TYR A 76 -15.97 2.29 -12.24
C TYR A 76 -14.64 3.04 -12.38
N ILE A 77 -14.34 3.57 -13.58
CA ILE A 77 -13.13 4.35 -13.87
C ILE A 77 -12.95 5.57 -12.95
N PRO A 78 -13.95 6.45 -12.73
CA PRO A 78 -13.78 7.59 -11.83
C PRO A 78 -13.46 7.14 -10.40
N LEU A 79 -14.09 6.07 -9.92
CA LEU A 79 -13.84 5.54 -8.58
C LEU A 79 -12.40 5.03 -8.43
N ILE A 80 -11.87 4.30 -9.42
CA ILE A 80 -10.47 3.85 -9.42
C ILE A 80 -9.50 5.03 -9.43
N ASN A 81 -9.77 6.08 -10.21
CA ASN A 81 -8.93 7.28 -10.25
C ASN A 81 -8.91 8.00 -8.90
N VAL A 82 -10.05 8.14 -8.22
CA VAL A 82 -10.13 8.73 -6.87
C VAL A 82 -9.31 7.92 -5.87
N LEU A 83 -9.42 6.59 -5.89
CA LEU A 83 -8.63 5.73 -5.01
C LEU A 83 -7.11 5.83 -5.30
N LEU A 84 -6.70 5.92 -6.56
CA LEU A 84 -5.29 6.12 -6.93
C LEU A 84 -4.75 7.46 -6.46
N ILE A 85 -5.51 8.55 -6.64
CA ILE A 85 -5.14 9.88 -6.16
C ILE A 85 -4.99 9.87 -4.64
N LEU A 86 -5.94 9.24 -3.92
CA LEU A 86 -5.89 9.10 -2.46
C LEU A 86 -4.61 8.39 -2.01
N CYS A 87 -4.21 7.30 -2.69
CA CYS A 87 -2.96 6.59 -2.41
C CYS A 87 -1.71 7.46 -2.62
N CYS A 88 -1.67 8.31 -3.65
CA CYS A 88 -0.56 9.22 -3.90
C CYS A 88 -0.37 10.26 -2.79
N TYR A 89 -1.47 10.75 -2.21
CA TYR A 89 -1.43 11.74 -1.11
C TYR A 89 -1.29 11.13 0.29
N ARG A 90 -1.26 9.80 0.41
CA ARG A 90 -1.11 9.09 1.70
C ARG A 90 -0.02 9.66 2.62
N PRO A 91 1.26 9.82 2.20
CA PRO A 91 2.30 10.28 3.13
C PRO A 91 1.98 11.66 3.70
N LEU A 92 1.49 12.57 2.86
CA LEU A 92 1.12 13.93 3.27
C LEU A 92 -0.08 13.93 4.24
N ILE A 93 -1.14 13.17 3.94
CA ILE A 93 -2.33 13.10 4.80
C ILE A 93 -1.97 12.55 6.18
N LEU A 94 -1.17 11.48 6.23
CA LEU A 94 -0.79 10.85 7.49
C LEU A 94 0.18 11.72 8.30
N GLU A 95 1.11 12.43 7.67
CA GLU A 95 2.01 13.35 8.38
C GLU A 95 1.26 14.55 8.95
N VAL A 96 0.36 15.16 8.19
CA VAL A 96 -0.48 16.26 8.68
C VAL A 96 -1.36 15.81 9.85
N LEU A 97 -1.96 14.62 9.74
CA LEU A 97 -2.79 14.06 10.81
C LEU A 97 -1.98 13.86 12.11
N VAL A 98 -0.80 13.28 12.01
CA VAL A 98 0.05 13.00 13.18
C VAL A 98 0.55 14.27 13.83
N HIS A 99 0.95 15.27 13.03
CA HIS A 99 1.39 16.57 13.54
C HIS A 99 0.24 17.35 14.19
N ALA A 100 -0.97 17.32 13.60
CA ALA A 100 -2.13 18.02 14.14
C ALA A 100 -2.60 17.46 15.48
N PHE A 101 -2.54 16.14 15.65
CA PHE A 101 -3.02 15.47 16.86
C PHE A 101 -1.90 15.13 17.86
N GLY A 102 -0.63 15.43 17.55
CA GLY A 102 0.53 15.13 18.42
C GLY A 102 0.65 13.64 18.77
N LEU A 103 0.35 12.76 17.81
CA LEU A 103 0.05 11.36 18.08
C LEU A 103 1.31 10.53 18.34
N GLY A 104 1.22 9.67 19.37
CA GLY A 104 2.25 8.67 19.66
C GLY A 104 2.42 7.62 18.56
N THR A 105 3.50 6.86 18.63
CA THR A 105 3.92 5.91 17.58
C THR A 105 2.88 4.82 17.26
N TRP A 106 2.11 4.37 18.27
CA TRP A 106 1.03 3.39 18.12
C TRP A 106 -0.16 3.92 17.33
N ILE A 107 -0.48 5.19 17.50
CA ILE A 107 -1.63 5.81 16.82
C ILE A 107 -1.25 6.12 15.37
N HIS A 108 0.02 6.43 15.11
CA HIS A 108 0.56 6.49 13.74
C HIS A 108 0.49 5.14 13.00
N LEU A 109 0.79 4.03 13.69
CA LEU A 109 0.61 2.69 13.12
C LEU A 109 -0.87 2.41 12.82
N LEU A 110 -1.75 2.76 13.75
CA LEU A 110 -3.20 2.56 13.60
C LEU A 110 -3.78 3.41 12.45
N SER A 111 -3.34 4.66 12.27
CA SER A 111 -3.79 5.51 11.17
C SER A 111 -3.37 4.94 9.80
N ARG A 112 -2.15 4.41 9.70
CA ARG A 112 -1.66 3.68 8.52
C ARG A 112 -2.51 2.45 8.23
N PHE A 113 -2.86 1.68 9.26
CA PHE A 113 -3.70 0.49 9.14
C PHE A 113 -5.11 0.83 8.65
N LEU A 114 -5.76 1.82 9.25
CA LEU A 114 -7.09 2.29 8.84
C LEU A 114 -7.09 2.79 7.39
N PHE A 115 -6.08 3.55 6.99
CA PHE A 115 -5.94 4.02 5.61
C PHE A 115 -5.79 2.85 4.63
N THR A 116 -4.98 1.84 4.97
CA THR A 116 -4.82 0.64 4.15
C THR A 116 -6.12 -0.14 4.02
N ILE A 117 -6.93 -0.26 5.08
CA ILE A 117 -8.25 -0.89 5.02
C ILE A 117 -9.20 -0.09 4.13
N LEU A 118 -9.23 1.23 4.30
CA LEU A 118 -10.09 2.14 3.55
C LEU A 118 -9.86 2.02 2.03
N VAL A 119 -8.63 1.82 1.60
CA VAL A 119 -8.27 1.61 0.18
C VAL A 119 -8.43 0.14 -0.23
N GLY A 120 -8.04 -0.80 0.64
CA GLY A 120 -7.97 -2.23 0.33
C GLY A 120 -9.34 -2.87 0.15
N LEU A 121 -10.30 -2.58 1.02
CA LEU A 121 -11.66 -3.13 0.93
C LEU A 121 -12.39 -2.77 -0.37
N PRO A 122 -12.46 -1.50 -0.83
CA PRO A 122 -13.10 -1.19 -2.09
C PRO A 122 -12.33 -1.78 -3.28
N THR A 123 -11.00 -1.84 -3.21
CA THR A 123 -10.19 -2.50 -4.26
C THR A 123 -10.55 -3.98 -4.39
N LEU A 124 -10.70 -4.69 -3.27
CA LEU A 124 -11.12 -6.09 -3.24
C LEU A 124 -12.55 -6.25 -3.76
N GLN A 125 -13.48 -5.40 -3.33
CA GLN A 125 -14.87 -5.45 -3.78
C GLN A 125 -14.99 -5.22 -5.29
N LEU A 126 -14.23 -4.28 -5.86
CA LEU A 126 -14.18 -4.08 -7.30
C LEU A 126 -13.65 -5.31 -8.03
N TYR A 127 -12.61 -5.96 -7.48
CA TYR A 127 -12.06 -7.18 -8.05
C TYR A 127 -13.08 -8.32 -8.06
N LEU A 128 -13.79 -8.54 -6.95
CA LEU A 128 -14.83 -9.56 -6.85
C LEU A 128 -16.07 -9.27 -7.68
N SER A 129 -16.34 -8.00 -7.99
CA SER A 129 -17.48 -7.59 -8.84
C SER A 129 -17.24 -7.87 -10.34
N LEU A 130 -16.01 -8.17 -10.75
CA LEU A 130 -15.66 -8.44 -12.15
C LEU A 130 -16.37 -9.67 -12.75
N PRO A 131 -16.32 -10.87 -12.15
CA PRO A 131 -17.00 -12.05 -12.72
C PRO A 131 -18.52 -11.95 -12.75
N ASN A 132 -19.12 -11.08 -11.92
CA ASN A 132 -20.57 -10.97 -11.79
C ASN A 132 -21.21 -10.05 -12.85
N ASN A 133 -20.40 -9.27 -13.57
CA ASN A 133 -20.84 -8.34 -14.63
C ASN A 133 -20.58 -8.87 -16.05
N ASN A 134 -20.02 -10.09 -16.18
CA ASN A 134 -19.78 -10.79 -17.44
C ASN A 134 -20.77 -11.94 -17.59
#